data_AF-A0A7X3NYE7-F1
#
_entry.id   AF-A0A7X3NYE7-F1
#
_cell.length_a   1.000
_cell.length_b   1.000
_cell.length_c   1.000
_cell.angle_alpha   90.00
_cell.angle_beta   90.00
_cell.angle_gamma   90.00
#
_symmetry.space_group_name_H-M   'P 1'
#
loop_
_entity.id
_entity.type
_entity.pdbx_description
1 polymer ?
#
loop_
_entity_poly.entity_id
_entity_poly.type
_entity_poly.pdbx_seq_one_letter_code
_entity_poly.pdbx_strand_id
1 'polypeptide(L)'
;MNNQALQLTDKEMRDFIINGYVKVKVDVPPSFHENVYQQLDAMFEGTGNLGNNVLPLIPEIQEVFDQPIVHGAMQSVLGENYAMHSHRYCHFNQQGSEGQNFHKDSYEGDEQIRRHRCRWTMAFYYPQDVTEDMGPTAVLPGSQYYETGESAHEQPDLALTGEAGTVTIVHYDLWHRAMPNRSDKKRYMLKFLFIRLDEPQTPIWQHTTDDWHALGNREKSEHPELWESLWDWYNGKQNGTSNGVSQTEVDTLIGTLNSTHERERLNATYRLGRVGVPAVPILKQALYSRSHTIREYAGYALSLTGAPAVPTLIDALQATDASVRASAAFALADMGKVAQEALPALTHAAQDDSEWVRRHATEGLGLIGQQVSEEMDLSEVVEILTTRLQDNYHWVRDNAARSLAKLGTLAALAIPTLVAQLEDENRYVRFHAALALKEIKTPEAQNALFNHLFASRWCALTTNDTPY
;
A
#
# COMPACT_ATOMS: atom_id res chain seq x y z
N MET A 1 26.94 6.91 -7.34
CA MET A 1 27.46 7.58 -6.14
C MET A 1 26.50 7.28 -5.00
N ASN A 2 27.00 6.92 -3.82
CA ASN A 2 26.31 6.24 -2.73
C ASN A 2 24.89 6.77 -2.37
N ASN A 3 23.83 6.13 -2.88
CA ASN A 3 22.46 6.30 -2.35
C ASN A 3 22.31 5.74 -0.92
N GLN A 4 23.20 4.83 -0.49
CA GLN A 4 23.12 4.18 0.82
C GLN A 4 23.16 5.16 2.00
N ALA A 5 23.86 6.31 1.88
CA ALA A 5 24.01 7.25 3.00
C ALA A 5 22.71 7.99 3.37
N LEU A 6 21.68 7.92 2.52
CA LEU A 6 20.41 8.65 2.67
C LEU A 6 19.20 7.72 2.84
N GLN A 7 19.43 6.42 2.81
CA GLN A 7 18.45 5.40 3.16
C GLN A 7 18.25 5.33 4.68
N LEU A 8 17.13 4.78 5.13
CA LEU A 8 16.86 4.62 6.55
C LEU A 8 17.84 3.64 7.21
N THR A 9 18.12 3.85 8.48
CA THR A 9 18.85 2.90 9.33
C THR A 9 17.96 1.75 9.79
N ASP A 10 18.55 0.64 10.26
CA ASP A 10 17.79 -0.42 10.95
C ASP A 10 16.90 0.15 12.07
N LYS A 11 17.38 1.14 12.81
CA LYS A 11 16.59 1.77 13.89
C LYS A 11 15.36 2.49 13.34
N GLU A 12 15.50 3.26 12.27
CA GLU A 12 14.40 4.01 11.65
C GLU A 12 13.41 3.08 10.94
N MET A 13 13.88 1.99 10.32
CA MET A 13 12.99 0.97 9.75
C MET A 13 12.18 0.25 10.84
N ARG A 14 12.79 -0.09 11.97
CA ARG A 14 12.06 -0.65 13.12
C ARG A 14 11.04 0.35 13.67
N ASP A 15 11.42 1.62 13.78
CA ASP A 15 10.52 2.68 14.21
C ASP A 15 9.35 2.84 13.24
N PHE A 16 9.59 2.79 11.93
CA PHE A 16 8.53 2.81 10.91
C PHE A 16 7.59 1.60 11.02
N ILE A 17 8.10 0.38 11.24
CA ILE A 17 7.27 -0.81 11.46
C ILE A 17 6.41 -0.67 12.73
N ILE A 18 6.96 -0.09 13.80
CA ILE A 18 6.23 0.07 15.06
C ILE A 18 5.20 1.19 14.96
N ASN A 19 5.60 2.37 14.46
CA ASN A 19 4.83 3.61 14.54
C ASN A 19 4.08 3.96 13.26
N GLY A 20 4.46 3.37 12.13
CA GLY A 20 3.83 3.57 10.83
C GLY A 20 4.19 4.87 10.11
N TYR A 21 5.22 5.61 10.56
CA TYR A 21 5.67 6.81 9.86
C TYR A 21 7.16 7.11 10.06
N VAL A 22 7.73 7.91 9.17
CA VAL A 22 9.08 8.46 9.27
C VAL A 22 9.09 9.89 8.73
N LYS A 23 9.86 10.77 9.35
CA LYS A 23 9.95 12.19 8.98
C LYS A 23 11.33 12.47 8.38
N VAL A 24 11.34 13.13 7.23
CA VAL A 24 12.55 13.62 6.57
C VAL A 24 12.41 15.11 6.24
N LYS A 25 13.53 15.77 6.00
CA LYS A 25 13.60 17.19 5.69
C LYS A 25 14.29 17.36 4.34
N VAL A 26 13.60 18.01 3.42
CA VAL A 26 14.12 18.32 2.09
C VAL A 26 15.23 19.36 2.20
N ASP A 27 16.31 19.18 1.44
CA ASP A 27 17.45 20.10 1.39
C ASP A 27 17.37 20.99 0.14
N VAL A 28 16.40 21.91 0.13
CA VAL A 28 16.26 22.96 -0.89
C VAL A 28 16.14 24.33 -0.22
N PRO A 29 16.44 25.44 -0.94
CA PRO A 29 16.37 26.77 -0.35
C PRO A 29 14.95 27.09 0.17
N PRO A 30 14.81 27.82 1.29
CA PRO A 30 13.49 28.21 1.81
C PRO A 30 12.58 28.93 0.80
N SER A 31 13.17 29.68 -0.14
CA SER A 31 12.44 30.37 -1.21
C SER A 31 11.70 29.42 -2.15
N PHE A 32 12.16 28.17 -2.29
CA PHE A 32 11.46 27.14 -3.06
C PHE A 32 10.11 26.80 -2.41
N HIS A 33 10.12 26.52 -1.11
CA HIS A 33 8.91 26.17 -0.36
C HIS A 33 7.92 27.33 -0.33
N GLU A 34 8.43 28.55 -0.12
CA GLU A 34 7.63 29.78 -0.19
C GLU A 34 6.97 29.97 -1.57
N ASN A 35 7.70 29.69 -2.66
CA ASN A 35 7.13 29.77 -4.01
C ASN A 35 6.01 28.73 -4.22
N VAL A 36 6.19 27.49 -3.75
CA VAL A 36 5.11 26.47 -3.79
C VAL A 36 3.91 26.92 -2.97
N TYR A 37 4.12 27.46 -1.77
CA TYR A 37 3.05 27.99 -0.92
C TYR A 37 2.26 29.10 -1.62
N GLN A 38 2.94 30.10 -2.21
CA GLN A 38 2.30 31.22 -2.89
C GLN A 38 1.49 30.77 -4.11
N GLN A 39 2.01 29.81 -4.89
CA GLN A 39 1.27 29.24 -6.01
C GLN A 39 0.01 28.48 -5.55
N LEU A 40 0.12 27.69 -4.47
CA LEU A 40 -1.04 27.01 -3.89
C LEU A 40 -2.10 28.00 -3.42
N ASP A 41 -1.69 29.06 -2.71
CA ASP A 41 -2.61 30.07 -2.17
C ASP A 41 -3.38 30.77 -3.31
N ALA A 42 -2.65 31.24 -4.33
CA ALA A 42 -3.24 31.89 -5.50
C ALA A 42 -4.21 30.97 -6.27
N MET A 43 -3.86 29.69 -6.44
CA MET A 43 -4.71 28.74 -7.15
C MET A 43 -5.96 28.35 -6.34
N PHE A 44 -5.83 28.16 -5.02
CA PHE A 44 -6.96 27.83 -4.16
C PHE A 44 -8.01 28.95 -4.11
N GLU A 45 -7.58 30.22 -4.10
CA GLU A 45 -8.49 31.36 -4.13
C GLU A 45 -9.32 31.42 -5.42
N GLY A 46 -8.75 31.02 -6.56
CA GLY A 46 -9.44 31.06 -7.86
C GLY A 46 -10.23 29.80 -8.23
N THR A 47 -9.73 28.61 -7.85
CA THR A 47 -10.23 27.31 -8.35
C THR A 47 -10.75 26.37 -7.26
N GLY A 48 -10.48 26.67 -5.98
CA GLY A 48 -10.79 25.77 -4.88
C GLY A 48 -9.88 24.55 -4.86
N ASN A 49 -10.47 23.36 -4.69
CA ASN A 49 -9.71 22.13 -4.50
C ASN A 49 -9.06 21.64 -5.81
N LEU A 50 -7.73 21.58 -5.82
CA LEU A 50 -6.93 21.16 -6.97
C LEU A 50 -6.96 19.64 -7.23
N GLY A 51 -7.34 18.83 -6.23
CA GLY A 51 -7.40 17.37 -6.32
C GLY A 51 -6.16 16.74 -6.94
N ASN A 52 -6.37 15.77 -7.83
CA ASN A 52 -5.29 15.08 -8.54
C ASN A 52 -4.54 15.98 -9.55
N ASN A 53 -4.86 17.26 -9.70
CA ASN A 53 -4.17 18.17 -10.62
C ASN A 53 -3.07 19.01 -9.96
N VAL A 54 -2.88 18.91 -8.64
CA VAL A 54 -1.90 19.76 -7.93
C VAL A 54 -0.48 19.67 -8.51
N LEU A 55 0.01 18.47 -8.85
CA LEU A 55 1.36 18.32 -9.41
C LEU A 55 1.46 18.80 -10.88
N PRO A 56 0.52 18.47 -11.79
CA PRO A 56 0.51 19.08 -13.12
C PRO A 56 0.39 20.62 -13.12
N LEU A 57 -0.28 21.19 -12.12
CA LEU A 57 -0.43 22.64 -11.98
C LEU A 57 0.80 23.32 -11.38
N ILE A 58 1.51 22.64 -10.46
CA ILE A 58 2.74 23.12 -9.83
C ILE A 58 3.82 22.02 -9.97
N PRO A 59 4.43 21.87 -11.16
CA PRO A 59 5.33 20.77 -11.47
C PRO A 59 6.59 20.74 -10.61
N GLU A 60 7.03 21.87 -10.07
CA GLU A 60 8.21 21.98 -9.22
C GLU A 60 8.06 21.15 -7.94
N ILE A 61 6.84 20.82 -7.51
CA ILE A 61 6.62 19.89 -6.38
C ILE A 61 7.32 18.54 -6.61
N GLN A 62 7.50 18.11 -7.87
CA GLN A 62 8.23 16.88 -8.18
C GLN A 62 9.65 16.91 -7.60
N GLU A 63 10.30 18.08 -7.58
CA GLU A 63 11.65 18.23 -7.02
C GLU A 63 11.71 17.80 -5.55
N VAL A 64 10.64 17.98 -4.76
CA VAL A 64 10.57 17.50 -3.37
C VAL A 64 10.72 15.98 -3.28
N PHE A 65 10.10 15.24 -4.19
CA PHE A 65 10.10 13.78 -4.18
C PHE A 65 11.31 13.17 -4.89
N ASP A 66 11.96 13.94 -5.76
CA ASP A 66 13.23 13.58 -6.40
C ASP A 66 14.44 13.83 -5.49
N GLN A 67 14.24 14.55 -4.38
CA GLN A 67 15.31 14.85 -3.44
C GLN A 67 15.89 13.58 -2.82
N PRO A 68 17.24 13.42 -2.81
CA PRO A 68 17.87 12.17 -2.41
C PRO A 68 17.46 11.64 -1.02
N ILE A 69 17.18 12.52 -0.06
CA ILE A 69 16.73 12.14 1.29
C ILE A 69 15.29 11.59 1.30
N VAL A 70 14.40 12.14 0.48
CA VAL A 70 13.02 11.66 0.35
C VAL A 70 13.00 10.37 -0.45
N HIS A 71 13.73 10.34 -1.56
CA HIS A 71 13.87 9.16 -2.39
C HIS A 71 14.50 7.99 -1.63
N GLY A 72 15.59 8.22 -0.89
CA GLY A 72 16.25 7.20 -0.07
C GLY A 72 15.34 6.62 1.01
N ALA A 73 14.57 7.46 1.71
CA ALA A 73 13.60 7.00 2.69
C ALA A 73 12.43 6.22 2.06
N MET A 74 11.92 6.66 0.90
CA MET A 74 10.93 5.91 0.13
C MET A 74 11.46 4.55 -0.32
N GLN A 75 12.69 4.48 -0.83
CA GLN A 75 13.33 3.22 -1.24
C GLN A 75 13.44 2.23 -0.08
N SER A 76 13.78 2.72 1.12
CA SER A 76 13.81 1.87 2.32
C SER A 76 12.45 1.26 2.66
N VAL A 77 11.37 2.02 2.49
CA VAL A 77 10.00 1.57 2.87
C VAL A 77 9.28 0.81 1.76
N LEU A 78 9.46 1.18 0.50
CA LEU A 78 8.72 0.65 -0.67
C LEU A 78 9.58 -0.19 -1.62
N GLY A 79 10.89 -0.27 -1.41
CA GLY A 79 11.84 -0.92 -2.33
C GLY A 79 12.31 -0.01 -3.46
N GLU A 80 13.25 -0.49 -4.29
CA GLU A 80 13.84 0.31 -5.36
C GLU A 80 12.83 0.69 -6.44
N ASN A 81 11.95 -0.26 -6.80
CA ASN A 81 10.91 -0.07 -7.80
C ASN A 81 9.59 0.32 -7.13
N TYR A 82 9.36 1.63 -7.02
CA TYR A 82 8.12 2.20 -6.53
C TYR A 82 7.62 3.29 -7.49
N ALA A 83 6.34 3.61 -7.42
CA ALA A 83 5.73 4.66 -8.25
C ALA A 83 4.93 5.64 -7.40
N MET A 84 5.00 6.93 -7.75
CA MET A 84 4.06 7.93 -7.27
C MET A 84 2.71 7.69 -7.94
N HIS A 85 1.71 7.33 -7.14
CA HIS A 85 0.35 7.10 -7.61
C HIS A 85 -0.29 8.42 -8.05
N SER A 86 -1.18 8.38 -9.05
CA SER A 86 -1.85 9.59 -9.57
C SER A 86 -2.80 10.27 -8.57
N HIS A 87 -3.17 9.56 -7.50
CA HIS A 87 -3.96 10.13 -6.40
C HIS A 87 -3.10 11.04 -5.52
N ARG A 88 -3.55 12.27 -5.41
CA ARG A 88 -2.93 13.32 -4.61
C ARG A 88 -3.98 14.34 -4.21
N TYR A 89 -3.73 15.04 -3.12
CA TYR A 89 -4.70 15.96 -2.54
C TYR A 89 -4.00 17.11 -1.83
N CYS A 90 -4.48 18.33 -2.05
CA CYS A 90 -4.05 19.48 -1.27
C CYS A 90 -5.06 19.74 -0.15
N HIS A 91 -4.65 19.47 1.08
CA HIS A 91 -5.44 19.76 2.27
C HIS A 91 -5.22 21.22 2.67
N PHE A 92 -6.20 22.07 2.38
CA PHE A 92 -6.28 23.43 2.91
C PHE A 92 -7.00 23.44 4.26
N ASN A 93 -6.35 23.98 5.29
CA ASN A 93 -6.93 24.17 6.62
C ASN A 93 -6.91 25.66 6.96
N GLN A 94 -8.09 26.27 6.85
CA GLN A 94 -8.29 27.68 7.11
C GLN A 94 -8.21 28.00 8.61
N GLN A 95 -7.93 29.27 8.93
CA GLN A 95 -8.01 29.79 10.29
C GLN A 95 -9.39 29.48 10.92
N GLY A 96 -9.39 29.03 12.18
CA GLY A 96 -10.61 28.73 12.92
C GLY A 96 -11.28 27.41 12.55
N SER A 97 -10.69 26.60 11.67
CA SER A 97 -11.20 25.27 11.35
C SER A 97 -11.19 24.35 12.58
N GLU A 98 -12.24 23.54 12.71
CA GLU A 98 -12.38 22.53 13.77
C GLU A 98 -11.60 21.24 13.48
N GLY A 99 -10.97 21.13 12.30
CA GLY A 99 -10.26 19.93 11.88
C GLY A 99 -11.21 18.79 11.49
N GLN A 100 -10.73 17.55 11.65
CA GLN A 100 -11.43 16.32 11.28
C GLN A 100 -11.33 15.28 12.41
N ASN A 101 -12.21 14.29 12.37
CA ASN A 101 -12.07 13.08 13.19
C ASN A 101 -10.98 12.17 12.61
N PHE A 102 -10.41 11.31 13.45
CA PHE A 102 -9.51 10.25 13.02
C PHE A 102 -10.19 9.30 12.04
N HIS A 103 -9.49 9.00 10.95
CA HIS A 103 -9.93 8.08 9.91
C HIS A 103 -8.74 7.37 9.26
N LYS A 104 -9.02 6.27 8.56
CA LYS A 104 -8.18 5.76 7.48
C LYS A 104 -8.67 6.33 6.16
N ASP A 105 -7.76 6.54 5.22
CA ASP A 105 -8.16 6.85 3.85
C ASP A 105 -8.94 5.66 3.25
N SER A 106 -9.85 5.98 2.34
CA SER A 106 -10.40 4.99 1.42
C SER A 106 -10.03 5.39 0.01
N TYR A 107 -9.63 4.42 -0.80
CA TYR A 107 -9.27 4.64 -2.19
C TYR A 107 -10.49 4.43 -3.08
N GLU A 108 -11.24 5.47 -3.44
CA GLU A 108 -12.51 5.30 -4.19
C GLU A 108 -13.54 4.38 -3.51
N GLY A 109 -13.57 4.33 -2.17
CA GLY A 109 -14.42 3.38 -1.45
C GLY A 109 -13.91 1.93 -1.49
N ASP A 110 -12.69 1.73 -1.96
CA ASP A 110 -11.99 0.46 -1.95
C ASP A 110 -11.32 0.21 -0.59
N GLU A 111 -11.86 -0.72 0.17
CA GLU A 111 -11.28 -1.14 1.45
C GLU A 111 -10.20 -2.23 1.30
N GLN A 112 -9.96 -2.77 0.09
CA GLN A 112 -8.97 -3.85 -0.08
C GLN A 112 -7.52 -3.36 -0.23
N ILE A 113 -7.20 -2.06 -0.17
CA ILE A 113 -5.79 -1.66 -0.11
C ILE A 113 -5.17 -1.97 1.27
N ARG A 114 -6.03 -2.21 2.27
CA ARG A 114 -5.60 -2.45 3.65
C ARG A 114 -4.82 -3.76 3.77
N ARG A 115 -3.55 -3.67 4.14
CA ARG A 115 -2.65 -4.81 4.33
C ARG A 115 -1.65 -4.44 5.41
N HIS A 116 -1.37 -5.39 6.31
CA HIS A 116 -0.29 -5.19 7.29
C HIS A 116 1.08 -5.04 6.61
N ARG A 117 1.28 -5.66 5.45
CA ARG A 117 2.49 -5.49 4.63
C ARG A 117 2.39 -4.19 3.84
N CYS A 118 3.33 -3.28 4.10
CA CYS A 118 3.36 -1.94 3.52
C CYS A 118 3.68 -1.97 2.02
N ARG A 119 2.62 -2.06 1.21
CA ARG A 119 2.68 -1.93 -0.26
C ARG A 119 2.32 -0.53 -0.73
N TRP A 120 1.78 0.29 0.16
CA TRP A 120 1.33 1.65 -0.10
C TRP A 120 1.79 2.58 1.01
N THR A 121 2.24 3.77 0.64
CA THR A 121 2.48 4.87 1.58
C THR A 121 1.79 6.13 1.12
N MET A 122 1.57 7.02 2.08
CA MET A 122 1.30 8.43 1.84
C MET A 122 2.56 9.24 2.15
N ALA A 123 2.73 10.37 1.49
CA ALA A 123 3.68 11.40 1.91
C ALA A 123 2.93 12.70 2.18
N PHE A 124 3.14 13.27 3.35
CA PHE A 124 2.62 14.57 3.76
C PHE A 124 3.73 15.60 3.68
N TYR A 125 3.60 16.53 2.73
CA TYR A 125 4.55 17.61 2.51
C TYR A 125 3.95 18.96 2.94
N TYR A 126 4.69 19.71 3.75
CA TYR A 126 4.35 21.07 4.15
C TYR A 126 5.27 22.10 3.47
N PRO A 127 4.75 23.00 2.61
CA PRO A 127 5.54 24.07 2.02
C PRO A 127 5.72 25.28 2.95
N GLN A 128 5.21 25.22 4.18
CA GLN A 128 5.37 26.26 5.20
C GLN A 128 5.73 25.63 6.55
N ASP A 129 6.25 26.44 7.47
CA ASP A 129 6.39 26.03 8.88
C ASP A 129 5.01 25.71 9.47
N VAL A 130 4.91 24.62 10.22
CA VAL A 130 3.67 24.17 10.87
C VAL A 130 3.92 23.89 12.33
N THR A 131 3.35 24.74 13.17
CA THR A 131 3.23 24.58 14.62
C THR A 131 1.95 23.81 14.98
N GLU A 132 1.84 23.39 16.24
CA GLU A 132 0.70 22.59 16.71
C GLU A 132 -0.64 23.35 16.61
N ASP A 133 -0.64 24.66 16.87
CA ASP A 133 -1.81 25.53 16.78
C ASP A 133 -2.26 25.83 15.34
N MET A 134 -1.42 25.57 14.34
CA MET A 134 -1.77 25.72 12.91
C MET A 134 -2.61 24.55 12.37
N GLY A 135 -2.98 23.59 13.21
CA GLY A 135 -3.77 22.43 12.83
C GLY A 135 -3.03 21.49 11.87
N PRO A 136 -1.86 20.93 12.27
CA PRO A 136 -1.16 19.93 11.48
C PRO A 136 -2.02 18.67 11.29
N THR A 137 -1.55 17.78 10.43
CA THR A 137 -2.02 16.39 10.46
C THR A 137 -1.55 15.73 11.75
N ALA A 138 -2.46 15.09 12.46
CA ALA A 138 -2.16 14.21 13.59
C ALA A 138 -2.27 12.75 13.16
N VAL A 139 -1.48 11.89 13.81
CA VAL A 139 -1.51 10.43 13.61
C VAL A 139 -1.67 9.71 14.95
N LEU A 140 -2.12 8.46 14.89
CA LEU A 140 -2.10 7.52 16.01
C LEU A 140 -0.98 6.49 15.74
N PRO A 141 0.24 6.68 16.27
CA PRO A 141 1.38 5.80 15.96
C PRO A 141 1.07 4.33 16.27
N GLY A 142 1.43 3.43 15.35
CA GLY A 142 1.20 1.98 15.51
C GLY A 142 -0.21 1.51 15.21
N SER A 143 -1.11 2.42 14.81
CA SER A 143 -2.51 2.08 14.52
C SER A 143 -2.75 1.44 13.15
N GLN A 144 -1.74 1.35 12.29
CA GLN A 144 -1.87 0.83 10.92
C GLN A 144 -2.36 -0.62 10.84
N TYR A 145 -2.23 -1.38 11.93
CA TYR A 145 -2.66 -2.79 12.04
C TYR A 145 -4.06 -2.96 12.66
N TYR A 146 -4.72 -1.87 13.05
CA TYR A 146 -6.08 -1.90 13.60
C TYR A 146 -7.09 -1.38 12.59
N GLU A 147 -8.14 -2.15 12.32
CA GLU A 147 -9.25 -1.80 11.46
C GLU A 147 -10.28 -0.92 12.15
N THR A 148 -10.41 -1.00 13.48
CA THR A 148 -11.40 -0.24 14.23
C THR A 148 -10.83 1.03 14.85
N GLY A 149 -11.66 2.08 14.85
CA GLY A 149 -11.33 3.33 15.55
C GLY A 149 -11.15 3.10 17.05
N GLU A 150 -11.94 2.23 17.67
CA GLU A 150 -11.85 1.92 19.09
C GLU A 150 -10.44 1.47 19.49
N SER A 151 -9.88 0.46 18.81
CA SER A 151 -8.53 -0.02 19.10
C SER A 151 -7.45 0.95 18.67
N ALA A 152 -7.65 1.69 17.58
CA ALA A 152 -6.68 2.71 17.15
C ALA A 152 -6.53 3.84 18.17
N HIS A 153 -7.61 4.30 18.80
CA HIS A 153 -7.59 5.41 19.77
C HIS A 153 -6.99 5.03 21.14
N GLU A 154 -6.61 3.76 21.34
CA GLU A 154 -5.76 3.39 22.48
C GLU A 154 -4.33 3.93 22.34
N GLN A 155 -3.92 4.29 21.12
CA GLN A 155 -2.62 4.89 20.83
C GLN A 155 -2.66 6.40 21.11
N PRO A 156 -1.53 7.01 21.52
CA PRO A 156 -1.47 8.44 21.78
C PRO A 156 -1.58 9.27 20.49
N ASP A 157 -2.30 10.37 20.56
CA ASP A 157 -2.36 11.38 19.50
C ASP A 157 -0.99 12.07 19.34
N LEU A 158 -0.47 12.14 18.12
CA LEU A 158 0.77 12.81 17.78
C LEU A 158 0.60 13.81 16.63
N ALA A 159 0.85 15.09 16.92
CA ALA A 159 0.88 16.15 15.92
C ALA A 159 2.15 16.08 15.04
N LEU A 160 1.97 16.02 13.72
CA LEU A 160 3.07 16.06 12.74
C LEU A 160 3.45 17.51 12.39
N THR A 161 4.12 18.19 13.32
CA THR A 161 4.69 19.53 13.14
C THR A 161 6.04 19.50 12.44
N GLY A 162 6.49 20.64 11.92
CA GLY A 162 7.80 20.74 11.27
C GLY A 162 7.99 22.08 10.56
N GLU A 163 9.21 22.34 10.15
CA GLU A 163 9.54 23.49 9.31
C GLU A 163 9.13 23.24 7.84
N ALA A 164 9.03 24.31 7.03
CA ALA A 164 8.79 24.23 5.60
C ALA A 164 9.78 23.27 4.91
N GLY A 165 9.30 22.33 4.10
CA GLY A 165 10.14 21.27 3.53
C GLY A 165 10.14 19.96 4.32
N THR A 166 9.45 19.89 5.44
CA THR A 166 9.22 18.60 6.12
C THR A 166 8.31 17.71 5.26
N VAL A 167 8.77 16.48 5.02
CA VAL A 167 7.99 15.41 4.41
C VAL A 167 7.86 14.27 5.43
N THR A 168 6.64 13.89 5.75
CA THR A 168 6.38 12.70 6.58
C THR A 168 5.88 11.58 5.67
N ILE A 169 6.62 10.48 5.60
CA ILE A 169 6.21 9.25 4.90
C ILE A 169 5.42 8.41 5.90
N VAL A 170 4.23 7.98 5.51
CA VAL A 170 3.25 7.37 6.41
C VAL A 170 2.73 6.09 5.76
N HIS A 171 2.63 5.02 6.54
CA HIS A 171 1.96 3.79 6.14
C HIS A 171 0.52 4.13 5.72
N TYR A 172 0.05 3.61 4.59
CA TYR A 172 -1.26 3.98 4.04
C TYR A 172 -2.41 3.82 5.05
N ASP A 173 -2.39 2.72 5.81
CA ASP A 173 -3.41 2.39 6.80
C ASP A 173 -3.27 3.10 8.16
N LEU A 174 -2.32 4.01 8.34
CA LEU A 174 -2.16 4.72 9.62
C LEU A 174 -3.33 5.67 9.86
N TRP A 175 -3.97 5.58 11.02
CA TRP A 175 -5.05 6.49 11.38
C TRP A 175 -4.53 7.91 11.55
N HIS A 176 -5.23 8.85 10.92
CA HIS A 176 -4.82 10.25 10.89
C HIS A 176 -6.02 11.20 10.85
N ARG A 177 -5.77 12.47 11.14
CA ARG A 177 -6.75 13.55 11.04
C ARG A 177 -6.10 14.90 10.79
N ALA A 178 -6.84 15.83 10.21
CA ALA A 178 -6.50 17.24 10.34
C ALA A 178 -6.82 17.74 11.76
N MET A 179 -5.85 18.33 12.46
CA MET A 179 -6.12 19.02 13.73
C MET A 179 -6.84 20.36 13.52
N PRO A 180 -7.54 20.87 14.54
CA PRO A 180 -8.11 22.22 14.49
C PRO A 180 -7.03 23.27 14.25
N ASN A 181 -7.30 24.24 13.39
CA ASN A 181 -6.41 25.38 13.18
C ASN A 181 -6.87 26.54 14.08
N ARG A 182 -6.13 26.78 15.15
CA ARG A 182 -6.35 27.84 16.14
C ARG A 182 -5.45 29.06 15.92
N SER A 183 -4.52 28.99 14.97
CA SER A 183 -3.64 30.09 14.58
C SER A 183 -4.36 31.14 13.73
N ASP A 184 -3.64 32.19 13.36
CA ASP A 184 -4.05 33.21 12.39
C ASP A 184 -3.57 32.96 10.96
N LYS A 185 -3.01 31.77 10.69
CA LYS A 185 -2.41 31.43 9.39
C LYS A 185 -3.21 30.37 8.63
N LYS A 186 -3.18 30.47 7.30
CA LYS A 186 -3.59 29.39 6.39
C LYS A 186 -2.57 28.23 6.49
N ARG A 187 -3.03 26.99 6.36
CA ARG A 187 -2.16 25.80 6.38
C ARG A 187 -2.46 24.87 5.22
N TYR A 188 -1.47 24.66 4.35
CA TYR A 188 -1.52 23.68 3.26
C TYR A 188 -0.73 22.42 3.61
N MET A 189 -1.29 21.25 3.33
CA MET A 189 -0.58 19.98 3.40
C MET A 189 -0.84 19.23 2.10
N LEU A 190 0.22 18.86 1.39
CA LEU A 190 0.10 18.07 0.18
C LEU A 190 0.25 16.59 0.51
N LYS A 191 -0.78 15.82 0.20
CA LYS A 191 -0.80 14.36 0.32
C LYS A 191 -0.56 13.73 -1.05
N PHE A 192 0.44 12.85 -1.12
CA PHE A 192 0.75 12.04 -2.30
C PHE A 192 0.76 10.57 -1.93
N LEU A 193 0.23 9.69 -2.79
CA LEU A 193 0.29 8.25 -2.59
C LEU A 193 1.43 7.64 -3.38
N PHE A 194 2.01 6.56 -2.85
CA PHE A 194 3.07 5.81 -3.51
C PHE A 194 2.80 4.32 -3.37
N ILE A 195 3.18 3.56 -4.39
CA ILE A 195 2.98 2.12 -4.47
C ILE A 195 4.30 1.38 -4.67
N ARG A 196 4.46 0.29 -3.92
CA ARG A 196 5.50 -0.72 -4.13
C ARG A 196 5.16 -1.54 -5.37
N LEU A 197 6.09 -1.61 -6.31
CA LEU A 197 5.97 -2.48 -7.47
C LEU A 197 6.60 -3.84 -7.19
N ASP A 198 7.77 -3.88 -6.54
CA ASP A 198 8.45 -5.13 -6.25
C ASP A 198 8.29 -5.58 -4.78
N GLU A 199 7.87 -6.84 -4.57
CA GLU A 199 7.89 -7.46 -3.24
C GLU A 199 9.35 -7.62 -2.74
N PRO A 200 9.65 -7.37 -1.45
CA PRO A 200 11.02 -7.41 -0.94
C PRO A 200 11.69 -8.77 -1.15
N GLN A 201 12.95 -8.76 -1.59
CA GLN A 201 13.82 -9.95 -1.65
C GLN A 201 15.04 -9.81 -0.73
N THR A 202 15.51 -8.58 -0.57
CA THR A 202 16.60 -8.20 0.32
C THR A 202 16.32 -6.81 0.89
N PRO A 203 16.89 -6.46 2.04
CA PRO A 203 16.82 -5.11 2.59
C PRO A 203 17.30 -4.02 1.61
N ILE A 204 16.53 -2.94 1.48
CA ILE A 204 16.85 -1.75 0.65
C ILE A 204 17.08 -0.52 1.56
N TRP A 205 17.74 -0.74 2.69
CA TRP A 205 18.07 0.30 3.65
C TRP A 205 19.48 0.06 4.23
N GLN A 206 19.95 0.93 5.14
CA GLN A 206 21.23 0.74 5.84
C GLN A 206 21.11 -0.41 6.85
N HIS A 207 21.15 -1.63 6.32
CA HIS A 207 20.92 -2.86 7.05
C HIS A 207 22.21 -3.42 7.64
N THR A 208 22.21 -3.68 8.94
CA THR A 208 23.38 -4.17 9.69
C THR A 208 23.12 -5.46 10.46
N THR A 209 21.85 -5.81 10.68
CA THR A 209 21.48 -7.02 11.41
C THR A 209 20.16 -7.61 10.92
N ASP A 210 20.20 -8.92 10.73
CA ASP A 210 19.08 -9.74 10.32
C ASP A 210 17.98 -9.86 11.37
N ASP A 211 18.31 -9.67 12.65
CA ASP A 211 17.44 -10.02 13.77
C ASP A 211 16.52 -8.86 14.18
N TRP A 212 15.29 -9.22 14.54
CA TRP A 212 14.39 -8.28 15.20
C TRP A 212 14.85 -8.03 16.64
N HIS A 213 14.96 -6.75 17.00
CA HIS A 213 15.21 -6.31 18.36
C HIS A 213 14.26 -5.17 18.68
N ALA A 214 13.49 -5.28 19.76
CA ALA A 214 12.59 -4.22 20.19
C ALA A 214 13.37 -2.94 20.53
N LEU A 215 12.80 -1.78 20.22
CA LEU A 215 13.40 -0.48 20.55
C LEU A 215 13.11 -0.11 22.02
N GLY A 216 14.13 -0.12 22.88
CA GLY A 216 14.07 0.41 24.25
C GLY A 216 13.36 -0.47 25.29
N ASN A 217 13.23 0.07 26.51
CA ASN A 217 12.73 -0.63 27.71
C ASN A 217 11.21 -0.43 27.99
N ARG A 218 10.40 0.00 27.02
CA ARG A 218 8.94 -0.13 27.17
C ARG A 218 8.58 -1.62 27.06
N GLU A 219 8.66 -2.30 28.20
CA GLU A 219 7.96 -3.53 28.60
C GLU A 219 7.35 -4.36 27.45
N LYS A 220 8.09 -5.35 26.93
CA LYS A 220 7.60 -6.53 26.19
C LYS A 220 6.31 -6.33 25.35
N SER A 221 6.50 -5.63 24.23
CA SER A 221 5.88 -5.88 22.92
C SER A 221 4.35 -5.97 22.88
N GLU A 222 3.69 -4.89 22.45
CA GLU A 222 2.27 -4.94 22.09
C GLU A 222 1.99 -5.99 21.01
N HIS A 223 2.90 -6.12 20.03
CA HIS A 223 2.78 -7.05 18.90
C HIS A 223 4.12 -7.71 18.50
N PRO A 224 4.74 -8.55 19.34
CA PRO A 224 6.10 -9.05 19.12
C PRO A 224 6.24 -9.80 17.79
N GLU A 225 5.35 -10.76 17.57
CA GLU A 225 5.40 -11.64 16.40
C GLU A 225 4.96 -10.92 15.13
N LEU A 226 4.10 -9.90 15.24
CA LEU A 226 3.71 -9.05 14.11
C LEU A 226 4.89 -8.25 13.61
N TRP A 227 5.55 -7.50 14.49
CA TRP A 227 6.65 -6.63 14.09
C TRP A 227 7.84 -7.44 13.57
N GLU A 228 8.15 -8.58 14.22
CA GLU A 228 9.15 -9.51 13.72
C GLU A 228 8.76 -10.09 12.35
N SER A 229 7.50 -10.44 12.13
CA SER A 229 7.04 -10.95 10.84
C SER A 229 7.14 -9.92 9.72
N LEU A 230 6.84 -8.65 10.01
CA LEU A 230 7.01 -7.56 9.05
C LEU A 230 8.48 -7.26 8.78
N TRP A 231 9.33 -7.31 9.81
CA TRP A 231 10.78 -7.25 9.64
C TRP A 231 11.27 -8.37 8.74
N ASP A 232 10.87 -9.62 9.00
CA ASP A 232 11.20 -10.78 8.16
C ASP A 232 10.75 -10.57 6.70
N TRP A 233 9.53 -10.09 6.48
CA TRP A 233 9.02 -9.77 5.14
C TRP A 233 9.87 -8.70 4.43
N TYR A 234 10.24 -7.62 5.12
CA TYR A 234 11.14 -6.59 4.58
C TYR A 234 12.53 -7.12 4.24
N ASN A 235 13.00 -8.14 4.98
CA ASN A 235 14.24 -8.85 4.71
C ASN A 235 14.13 -9.92 3.62
N GLY A 236 12.94 -10.11 3.01
CA GLY A 236 12.69 -11.16 2.02
C GLY A 236 12.65 -12.57 2.60
N LYS A 237 12.53 -12.70 3.93
CA LYS A 237 12.49 -13.96 4.66
C LYS A 237 11.06 -14.47 4.79
N GLN A 238 10.93 -15.79 4.91
CA GLN A 238 9.67 -16.39 5.32
C GLN A 238 9.45 -16.20 6.81
N ASN A 239 8.19 -16.17 7.22
CA ASN A 239 7.81 -16.17 8.62
C ASN A 239 8.36 -17.45 9.29
N GLY A 240 9.15 -17.30 10.34
CA GLY A 240 9.70 -18.42 11.12
C GLY A 240 8.64 -19.23 11.86
N THR A 241 8.98 -20.45 12.27
CA THR A 241 8.08 -21.38 12.95
C THR A 241 8.47 -21.62 14.41
N SER A 242 7.48 -21.71 15.30
CA SER A 242 7.66 -22.09 16.71
C SER A 242 7.50 -23.59 16.90
N ASN A 243 8.50 -24.24 17.51
CA ASN A 243 8.46 -25.65 17.86
C ASN A 243 7.84 -25.88 19.25
N GLY A 244 7.21 -27.04 19.48
CA GLY A 244 6.78 -27.48 20.81
C GLY A 244 5.43 -26.92 21.30
N VAL A 245 4.61 -26.40 20.40
CA VAL A 245 3.28 -25.83 20.69
C VAL A 245 2.30 -26.96 21.05
N SER A 246 1.56 -26.81 22.15
CA SER A 246 0.54 -27.79 22.55
C SER A 246 -0.77 -27.61 21.79
N GLN A 247 -1.55 -28.68 21.58
CA GLN A 247 -2.89 -28.56 20.97
C GLN A 247 -3.79 -27.60 21.76
N THR A 248 -3.68 -27.60 23.09
CA THR A 248 -4.41 -26.67 23.97
C THR A 248 -4.10 -25.21 23.67
N GLU A 249 -2.85 -24.88 23.34
CA GLU A 249 -2.47 -23.52 22.93
C GLU A 249 -3.14 -23.15 21.61
N VAL A 250 -3.10 -24.04 20.60
CA VAL A 250 -3.75 -23.84 19.32
C VAL A 250 -5.26 -23.59 19.48
N ASP A 251 -5.94 -24.42 20.28
CA ASP A 251 -7.37 -24.28 20.54
C ASP A 251 -7.69 -22.97 21.25
N THR A 252 -6.85 -22.55 22.20
CA THR A 252 -6.98 -21.27 22.91
C THR A 252 -6.85 -20.11 21.92
N LEU A 253 -5.82 -20.10 21.08
CA LEU A 253 -5.57 -19.03 20.12
C LEU A 253 -6.70 -18.90 19.09
N ILE A 254 -7.25 -20.02 18.61
CA ILE A 254 -8.41 -20.01 17.72
C ILE A 254 -9.64 -19.44 18.42
N GLY A 255 -9.85 -19.77 19.70
CA GLY A 255 -10.87 -19.14 20.53
C GLY A 255 -10.69 -17.62 20.62
N THR A 256 -9.45 -17.16 20.77
CA THR A 256 -9.10 -15.72 20.86
C THR A 256 -9.40 -14.95 19.57
N LEU A 257 -9.48 -15.60 18.40
CA LEU A 257 -9.94 -14.93 17.16
C LEU A 257 -11.37 -14.39 17.25
N ASN A 258 -12.17 -14.84 18.24
CA ASN A 258 -13.49 -14.30 18.55
C ASN A 258 -13.49 -13.18 19.61
N SER A 259 -12.33 -12.79 20.14
CA SER A 259 -12.26 -11.72 21.15
C SER A 259 -12.88 -10.43 20.62
N THR A 260 -13.50 -9.65 21.50
CA THR A 260 -13.97 -8.29 21.17
C THR A 260 -12.80 -7.33 20.97
N HIS A 261 -11.65 -7.60 21.60
CA HIS A 261 -10.45 -6.76 21.51
C HIS A 261 -9.62 -7.11 20.28
N GLU A 262 -9.41 -6.11 19.41
CA GLU A 262 -8.69 -6.30 18.15
C GLU A 262 -7.22 -6.68 18.36
N ARG A 263 -6.57 -6.08 19.36
CA ARG A 263 -5.19 -6.42 19.76
C ARG A 263 -5.01 -7.90 20.06
N GLU A 264 -5.96 -8.50 20.78
CA GLU A 264 -5.91 -9.92 21.14
C GLU A 264 -6.06 -10.82 19.90
N ARG A 265 -6.99 -10.49 19.00
CA ARG A 265 -7.17 -11.21 17.72
C ARG A 265 -5.92 -11.11 16.86
N LEU A 266 -5.32 -9.92 16.78
CA LEU A 266 -4.12 -9.66 16.00
C LEU A 266 -2.94 -10.48 16.52
N ASN A 267 -2.70 -10.45 17.84
CA ASN A 267 -1.63 -11.24 18.45
C ASN A 267 -1.86 -12.75 18.30
N ALA A 268 -3.11 -13.22 18.46
CA ALA A 268 -3.44 -14.62 18.25
C ALA A 268 -3.22 -15.05 16.78
N THR A 269 -3.52 -14.18 15.83
CA THR A 269 -3.33 -14.42 14.39
C THR A 269 -1.86 -14.62 14.04
N TYR A 270 -0.99 -13.71 14.48
CA TYR A 270 0.44 -13.81 14.23
C TYR A 270 1.07 -15.00 14.96
N ARG A 271 0.57 -15.30 16.17
CA ARG A 271 0.95 -16.52 16.89
C ARG A 271 0.58 -17.78 16.13
N LEU A 272 -0.66 -17.90 15.66
CA LEU A 272 -1.11 -19.04 14.85
C LEU A 272 -0.27 -19.20 13.58
N GLY A 273 0.09 -18.08 12.93
CA GLY A 273 1.01 -18.09 11.79
C GLY A 273 2.39 -18.66 12.15
N ARG A 274 2.95 -18.28 13.30
CA ARG A 274 4.23 -18.82 13.82
C ARG A 274 4.10 -20.27 14.30
N VAL A 275 2.95 -20.71 14.83
CA VAL A 275 2.69 -22.13 15.13
C VAL A 275 2.84 -22.96 13.86
N GLY A 276 2.33 -22.47 12.73
CA GLY A 276 2.53 -23.05 11.41
C GLY A 276 1.69 -24.30 11.18
N VAL A 277 2.32 -25.39 10.69
CA VAL A 277 1.65 -26.63 10.26
C VAL A 277 0.58 -27.16 11.23
N PRO A 278 0.82 -27.23 12.56
CA PRO A 278 -0.18 -27.72 13.50
C PRO A 278 -1.47 -26.89 13.54
N ALA A 279 -1.41 -25.59 13.21
CA ALA A 279 -2.57 -24.70 13.18
C ALA A 279 -3.38 -24.82 11.87
N VAL A 280 -2.80 -25.34 10.78
CA VAL A 280 -3.45 -25.39 9.46
C VAL A 280 -4.84 -26.06 9.49
N PRO A 281 -5.05 -27.23 10.12
CA PRO A 281 -6.36 -27.89 10.09
C PRO A 281 -7.47 -27.08 10.75
N ILE A 282 -7.18 -26.39 11.86
CA ILE A 282 -8.19 -25.59 12.58
C ILE A 282 -8.38 -24.22 11.93
N LEU A 283 -7.33 -23.64 11.36
CA LEU A 283 -7.42 -22.42 10.54
C LEU A 283 -8.24 -22.66 9.27
N LYS A 284 -8.11 -23.85 8.65
CA LYS A 284 -8.99 -24.26 7.54
C LYS A 284 -10.45 -24.19 7.95
N GLN A 285 -10.81 -24.71 9.13
CA GLN A 285 -12.20 -24.66 9.60
C GLN A 285 -12.65 -23.21 9.87
N ALA A 286 -11.78 -22.39 10.46
CA ALA A 286 -12.04 -20.97 10.73
C ALA A 286 -12.29 -20.16 9.45
N LEU A 287 -11.63 -20.52 8.34
CA LEU A 287 -11.85 -19.91 7.02
C LEU A 287 -13.29 -20.10 6.49
N TYR A 288 -14.00 -21.13 6.96
CA TYR A 288 -15.42 -21.38 6.62
C TYR A 288 -16.40 -20.85 7.67
N SER A 289 -15.93 -20.04 8.62
CA SER A 289 -16.79 -19.42 9.62
C SER A 289 -17.82 -18.47 8.97
N ARG A 290 -18.99 -18.35 9.58
CA ARG A 290 -19.98 -17.31 9.20
C ARG A 290 -19.52 -15.90 9.56
N SER A 291 -18.67 -15.76 10.59
CA SER A 291 -18.11 -14.48 11.00
C SER A 291 -17.05 -14.02 10.00
N HIS A 292 -17.27 -12.86 9.38
CA HIS A 292 -16.30 -12.22 8.48
C HIS A 292 -14.94 -12.06 9.16
N THR A 293 -14.94 -11.52 10.38
CA THR A 293 -13.75 -11.27 11.19
C THR A 293 -12.93 -12.54 11.40
N ILE A 294 -13.55 -13.67 11.74
CA ILE A 294 -12.82 -14.93 11.92
C ILE A 294 -12.18 -15.39 10.60
N ARG A 295 -12.91 -15.31 9.48
CA ARG A 295 -12.38 -15.71 8.17
C ARG A 295 -11.17 -14.87 7.78
N GLU A 296 -11.25 -13.56 8.00
CA GLU A 296 -10.18 -12.61 7.71
C GLU A 296 -8.90 -12.93 8.51
N TYR A 297 -8.99 -13.04 9.84
CA TYR A 297 -7.83 -13.40 10.67
C TYR A 297 -7.31 -14.81 10.37
N ALA A 298 -8.19 -15.78 10.06
CA ALA A 298 -7.76 -17.10 9.63
C ALA A 298 -6.98 -17.05 8.31
N GLY A 299 -7.42 -16.23 7.35
CA GLY A 299 -6.71 -15.96 6.09
C GLY A 299 -5.32 -15.37 6.33
N TYR A 300 -5.21 -14.36 7.20
CA TYR A 300 -3.91 -13.81 7.61
C TYR A 300 -3.00 -14.85 8.26
N ALA A 301 -3.50 -15.63 9.21
CA ALA A 301 -2.71 -16.67 9.88
C ALA A 301 -2.23 -17.76 8.89
N LEU A 302 -3.06 -18.14 7.92
CA LEU A 302 -2.69 -19.07 6.85
C LEU A 302 -1.64 -18.47 5.91
N SER A 303 -1.75 -17.19 5.54
CA SER A 303 -0.71 -16.47 4.78
C SER A 303 0.63 -16.51 5.52
N LEU A 304 0.61 -16.22 6.82
CA LEU A 304 1.78 -16.24 7.70
C LEU A 304 2.36 -17.63 7.95
N THR A 305 1.57 -18.70 7.75
CA THR A 305 2.06 -20.08 7.86
C THR A 305 2.99 -20.46 6.71
N GLY A 306 2.88 -19.79 5.54
CA GLY A 306 3.74 -20.05 4.40
C GLY A 306 3.36 -21.32 3.62
N ALA A 307 4.33 -21.91 2.92
CA ALA A 307 4.14 -22.99 1.94
C ALA A 307 3.21 -24.13 2.41
N PRO A 308 3.25 -24.61 3.68
CA PRO A 308 2.36 -25.68 4.13
C PRO A 308 0.86 -25.36 4.08
N ALA A 309 0.48 -24.07 4.08
CA ALA A 309 -0.92 -23.65 3.96
C ALA A 309 -1.42 -23.59 2.50
N VAL A 310 -0.53 -23.57 1.50
CA VAL A 310 -0.88 -23.38 0.09
C VAL A 310 -1.90 -24.42 -0.40
N PRO A 311 -1.75 -25.74 -0.16
CA PRO A 311 -2.74 -26.72 -0.63
C PRO A 311 -4.13 -26.52 -0.01
N THR A 312 -4.17 -26.07 1.26
CA THR A 312 -5.44 -25.77 1.96
C THR A 312 -6.14 -24.56 1.34
N LEU A 313 -5.39 -23.54 0.97
CA LEU A 313 -5.93 -22.34 0.34
C LEU A 313 -6.36 -22.61 -1.11
N ILE A 314 -5.62 -23.44 -1.86
CA ILE A 314 -6.03 -23.89 -3.20
C ILE A 314 -7.37 -24.64 -3.14
N ASP A 315 -7.56 -25.54 -2.17
CA ASP A 315 -8.84 -26.21 -1.95
C ASP A 315 -9.97 -25.22 -1.61
N ALA A 316 -9.68 -24.21 -0.78
CA ALA A 316 -10.65 -23.18 -0.40
C ALA A 316 -11.06 -22.25 -1.57
N LEU A 317 -10.24 -22.12 -2.63
CA LEU A 317 -10.65 -21.45 -3.87
C LEU A 317 -11.79 -22.18 -4.60
N GLN A 318 -12.09 -23.43 -4.24
CA GLN A 318 -13.20 -24.21 -4.81
C GLN A 318 -14.45 -24.21 -3.92
N ALA A 319 -14.46 -23.42 -2.84
CA ALA A 319 -15.59 -23.36 -1.93
C ALA A 319 -16.87 -22.83 -2.61
N THR A 320 -18.03 -23.26 -2.13
CA THR A 320 -19.32 -22.78 -2.64
C THR A 320 -19.58 -21.32 -2.30
N ASP A 321 -19.14 -20.87 -1.12
CA ASP A 321 -19.27 -19.48 -0.66
C ASP A 321 -18.17 -18.59 -1.26
N ALA A 322 -18.58 -17.55 -1.98
CA ALA A 322 -17.67 -16.58 -2.58
C ALA A 322 -16.80 -15.84 -1.56
N SER A 323 -17.27 -15.67 -0.33
CA SER A 323 -16.50 -15.03 0.75
C SER A 323 -15.29 -15.88 1.14
N VAL A 324 -15.46 -17.21 1.17
CA VAL A 324 -14.36 -18.15 1.48
C VAL A 324 -13.35 -18.17 0.35
N ARG A 325 -13.82 -18.21 -0.90
CA ARG A 325 -12.94 -18.13 -2.09
C ARG A 325 -12.16 -16.81 -2.12
N ALA A 326 -12.80 -15.69 -1.80
CA ALA A 326 -12.17 -14.38 -1.75
C ALA A 326 -11.09 -14.31 -0.66
N SER A 327 -11.37 -14.81 0.56
CA SER A 327 -10.37 -14.89 1.63
C SER A 327 -9.20 -15.82 1.28
N ALA A 328 -9.45 -16.92 0.56
CA ALA A 328 -8.40 -17.81 0.10
C ALA A 328 -7.50 -17.16 -0.95
N ALA A 329 -8.10 -16.49 -1.95
CA ALA A 329 -7.36 -15.73 -2.96
C ALA A 329 -6.54 -14.59 -2.34
N PHE A 330 -7.11 -13.87 -1.38
CA PHE A 330 -6.41 -12.85 -0.60
C PHE A 330 -5.18 -13.41 0.11
N ALA A 331 -5.34 -14.53 0.84
CA ALA A 331 -4.25 -15.11 1.61
C ALA A 331 -3.12 -15.59 0.69
N LEU A 332 -3.45 -16.24 -0.43
CA LEU A 332 -2.46 -16.65 -1.44
C LEU A 332 -1.74 -15.45 -2.07
N ALA A 333 -2.47 -14.37 -2.36
CA ALA A 333 -1.88 -13.14 -2.87
C ALA A 333 -0.91 -12.51 -1.86
N ASP A 334 -1.29 -12.45 -0.59
CA ASP A 334 -0.45 -11.89 0.46
C ASP A 334 0.84 -12.71 0.69
N MET A 335 0.80 -14.03 0.48
CA MET A 335 1.99 -14.90 0.57
C MET A 335 3.09 -14.59 -0.46
N GLY A 336 2.74 -14.01 -1.61
CA GLY A 336 3.68 -13.75 -2.70
C GLY A 336 4.30 -15.05 -3.24
N LYS A 337 5.58 -15.02 -3.65
CA LYS A 337 6.27 -16.17 -4.30
C LYS A 337 6.09 -17.54 -3.63
N VAL A 338 5.90 -17.56 -2.31
CA VAL A 338 5.69 -18.79 -1.54
C VAL A 338 4.47 -19.57 -2.04
N ALA A 339 3.48 -18.88 -2.61
CA ALA A 339 2.27 -19.46 -3.19
C ALA A 339 2.35 -19.73 -4.70
N GLN A 340 3.55 -19.83 -5.31
CA GLN A 340 3.70 -20.06 -6.76
C GLN A 340 2.92 -21.27 -7.29
N GLU A 341 2.77 -22.34 -6.50
CA GLU A 341 2.00 -23.53 -6.89
C GLU A 341 0.50 -23.24 -7.06
N ALA A 342 0.01 -22.12 -6.52
CA ALA A 342 -1.38 -21.70 -6.65
C ALA A 342 -1.68 -20.90 -7.93
N LEU A 343 -0.68 -20.57 -8.76
CA LEU A 343 -0.90 -19.79 -9.99
C LEU A 343 -2.01 -20.36 -10.89
N PRO A 344 -2.06 -21.68 -11.20
CA PRO A 344 -3.17 -22.23 -12.00
C PRO A 344 -4.55 -22.06 -11.33
N ALA A 345 -4.63 -22.26 -10.01
CA ALA A 345 -5.88 -22.12 -9.28
C ALA A 345 -6.33 -20.65 -9.20
N LEU A 346 -5.40 -19.71 -9.09
CA LEU A 346 -5.68 -18.27 -9.14
C LEU A 346 -6.07 -17.81 -10.55
N THR A 347 -5.47 -18.37 -11.61
CA THR A 347 -5.91 -18.12 -12.99
C THR A 347 -7.36 -18.54 -13.21
N HIS A 348 -7.77 -19.66 -12.63
CA HIS A 348 -9.18 -20.06 -12.63
C HIS A 348 -10.04 -19.12 -11.78
N ALA A 349 -9.62 -18.79 -10.55
CA ALA A 349 -10.36 -17.89 -9.66
C ALA A 349 -10.47 -16.45 -10.20
N ALA A 350 -9.55 -16.01 -11.06
CA ALA A 350 -9.67 -14.74 -11.77
C ALA A 350 -10.86 -14.70 -12.74
N GLN A 351 -11.51 -15.84 -13.00
CA GLN A 351 -12.70 -16.00 -13.84
C GLN A 351 -14.00 -16.17 -13.05
N ASP A 352 -13.95 -16.08 -11.73
CA ASP A 352 -15.10 -16.28 -10.84
C ASP A 352 -16.26 -15.32 -11.10
N ASP A 353 -17.49 -15.74 -10.79
CA ASP A 353 -18.69 -14.88 -10.88
C ASP A 353 -18.61 -13.68 -9.92
N SER A 354 -18.02 -13.88 -8.74
CA SER A 354 -17.83 -12.85 -7.72
C SER A 354 -16.67 -11.92 -8.09
N GLU A 355 -16.97 -10.62 -8.16
CA GLU A 355 -15.97 -9.58 -8.38
C GLU A 355 -14.90 -9.56 -7.29
N TRP A 356 -15.25 -9.90 -6.04
CA TRP A 356 -14.29 -9.98 -4.92
C TRP A 356 -13.24 -11.06 -5.15
N VAL A 357 -13.66 -12.23 -5.65
CA VAL A 357 -12.76 -13.35 -5.93
C VAL A 357 -11.87 -13.00 -7.12
N ARG A 358 -12.46 -12.52 -8.22
CA ARG A 358 -11.69 -12.11 -9.40
C ARG A 358 -10.62 -11.09 -9.04
N ARG A 359 -10.99 -10.13 -8.21
CA ARG A 359 -10.13 -9.04 -7.79
C ARG A 359 -8.91 -9.49 -7.00
N HIS A 360 -9.11 -10.32 -5.96
CA HIS A 360 -8.00 -10.87 -5.17
C HIS A 360 -7.14 -11.84 -5.98
N ALA A 361 -7.77 -12.66 -6.83
CA ALA A 361 -7.05 -13.57 -7.70
C ALA A 361 -6.15 -12.81 -8.69
N THR A 362 -6.68 -11.76 -9.32
CA THR A 362 -5.95 -10.87 -10.24
C THR A 362 -4.75 -10.19 -9.55
N GLU A 363 -4.92 -9.73 -8.30
CA GLU A 363 -3.80 -9.20 -7.50
C GLU A 363 -2.75 -10.28 -7.20
N GLY A 364 -3.19 -11.46 -6.75
CA GLY A 364 -2.30 -12.58 -6.44
C GLY A 364 -1.46 -13.03 -7.62
N LEU A 365 -2.04 -13.09 -8.83
CA LEU A 365 -1.31 -13.40 -10.05
C LEU A 365 -0.13 -12.45 -10.30
N GLY A 366 -0.31 -11.15 -10.10
CA GLY A 366 0.78 -10.17 -10.21
C GLY A 366 1.79 -10.26 -9.06
N LEU A 367 1.30 -10.40 -7.82
CA LEU A 367 2.17 -10.47 -6.64
C LEU A 367 3.07 -11.71 -6.62
N ILE A 368 2.55 -12.84 -7.06
CA ILE A 368 3.26 -14.12 -7.13
C ILE A 368 4.13 -14.16 -8.39
N GLY A 369 3.56 -13.81 -9.55
CA GLY A 369 4.21 -13.93 -10.86
C GLY A 369 5.42 -13.03 -11.05
N GLN A 370 5.52 -11.89 -10.34
CA GLN A 370 6.70 -11.02 -10.45
C GLN A 370 8.00 -11.62 -9.86
N GLN A 371 7.92 -12.74 -9.13
CA GLN A 371 9.04 -13.32 -8.37
C GLN A 371 9.34 -14.79 -8.74
N VAL A 372 8.65 -15.35 -9.74
CA VAL A 372 8.91 -16.72 -10.18
C VAL A 372 10.17 -16.79 -11.03
N SER A 373 10.72 -18.00 -11.17
CA SER A 373 11.86 -18.25 -12.07
C SER A 373 11.51 -17.83 -13.50
N GLU A 374 12.48 -17.28 -14.23
CA GLU A 374 12.35 -16.95 -15.67
C GLU A 374 11.99 -18.18 -16.53
N GLU A 375 12.21 -19.39 -16.01
CA GLU A 375 11.84 -20.66 -16.67
C GLU A 375 10.34 -20.99 -16.57
N MET A 376 9.60 -20.33 -15.66
CA MET A 376 8.17 -20.59 -15.50
C MET A 376 7.38 -19.86 -16.59
N ASP A 377 6.57 -20.62 -17.34
CA ASP A 377 5.68 -20.05 -18.34
C ASP A 377 4.50 -19.33 -17.67
N LEU A 378 4.49 -18.00 -17.77
CA LEU A 378 3.42 -17.14 -17.29
C LEU A 378 2.45 -16.70 -18.40
N SER A 379 2.48 -17.33 -19.58
CA SER A 379 1.63 -16.94 -20.71
C SER A 379 0.14 -16.95 -20.36
N GLU A 380 -0.33 -17.99 -19.67
CA GLU A 380 -1.74 -18.08 -19.22
C GLU A 380 -2.08 -17.00 -18.18
N VAL A 381 -1.13 -16.66 -17.31
CA VAL A 381 -1.28 -15.57 -16.32
C VAL A 381 -1.39 -14.22 -17.03
N VAL A 382 -0.54 -13.95 -18.02
CA VAL A 382 -0.60 -12.72 -18.81
C VAL A 382 -1.89 -12.65 -19.63
N GLU A 383 -2.34 -13.76 -20.22
CA GLU A 383 -3.60 -13.85 -20.97
C GLU A 383 -4.80 -13.53 -20.08
N ILE A 384 -4.88 -14.12 -18.88
CA ILE A 384 -6.01 -13.87 -17.98
C ILE A 384 -6.01 -12.44 -17.46
N LEU A 385 -4.85 -11.89 -17.09
CA LEU A 385 -4.73 -10.49 -16.67
C LEU A 385 -5.11 -9.54 -17.82
N THR A 386 -4.70 -9.84 -19.05
CA THR A 386 -5.08 -9.08 -20.25
C THR A 386 -6.59 -9.11 -20.46
N THR A 387 -7.24 -10.24 -20.22
CA THR A 387 -8.70 -10.36 -20.28
C THR A 387 -9.38 -9.54 -19.16
N ARG A 388 -8.81 -9.51 -17.95
CA ARG A 388 -9.33 -8.75 -16.81
C ARG A 388 -9.20 -7.23 -16.94
N LEU A 389 -8.35 -6.73 -17.85
CA LEU A 389 -8.37 -5.32 -18.26
C LEU A 389 -9.72 -4.88 -18.86
N GLN A 390 -10.60 -5.81 -19.22
CA GLN A 390 -11.92 -5.51 -19.81
C GLN A 390 -13.07 -5.93 -18.88
N ASP A 391 -12.79 -6.14 -17.59
CA ASP A 391 -13.82 -6.50 -16.61
C ASP A 391 -14.87 -5.38 -16.43
N ASN A 392 -16.11 -5.76 -16.16
CA ASN A 392 -17.20 -4.82 -15.91
C ASN A 392 -16.94 -3.94 -14.66
N TYR A 393 -16.16 -4.43 -13.70
CA TYR A 393 -15.82 -3.70 -12.49
C TYR A 393 -14.45 -3.05 -12.62
N HIS A 394 -14.40 -1.72 -12.48
CA HIS A 394 -13.15 -0.98 -12.63
C HIS A 394 -12.06 -1.40 -11.63
N TRP A 395 -12.43 -1.88 -10.42
CA TRP A 395 -11.45 -2.38 -9.45
C TRP A 395 -10.71 -3.64 -9.95
N VAL A 396 -11.37 -4.47 -10.75
CA VAL A 396 -10.73 -5.65 -11.36
C VAL A 396 -9.83 -5.19 -12.51
N ARG A 397 -10.27 -4.24 -13.33
CA ARG A 397 -9.44 -3.63 -14.39
C ARG A 397 -8.19 -2.95 -13.82
N ASP A 398 -8.35 -2.20 -12.74
CA ASP A 398 -7.27 -1.50 -12.02
C ASP A 398 -6.24 -2.50 -11.48
N ASN A 399 -6.71 -3.54 -10.77
CA ASN A 399 -5.86 -4.61 -10.29
C ASN A 399 -5.15 -5.34 -11.43
N ALA A 400 -5.82 -5.59 -12.56
CA ALA A 400 -5.22 -6.25 -13.72
C ALA A 400 -4.08 -5.40 -14.32
N ALA A 401 -4.31 -4.11 -14.50
CA ALA A 401 -3.28 -3.18 -14.96
C ALA A 401 -2.10 -3.10 -13.98
N ARG A 402 -2.37 -2.99 -12.67
CA ARG A 402 -1.33 -2.98 -11.64
C ARG A 402 -0.56 -4.31 -11.58
N SER A 403 -1.22 -5.45 -11.74
CA SER A 403 -0.57 -6.76 -11.80
C SER A 403 0.31 -6.92 -13.03
N LEU A 404 -0.14 -6.45 -14.20
CA LEU A 404 0.69 -6.42 -15.41
C LEU A 404 1.92 -5.51 -15.26
N ALA A 405 1.79 -4.39 -14.54
CA ALA A 405 2.94 -3.55 -14.21
C ALA A 405 3.98 -4.29 -13.34
N LYS A 406 3.54 -5.12 -12.39
CA LYS A 406 4.43 -5.96 -11.57
C LYS A 406 5.12 -7.06 -12.37
N LEU A 407 4.45 -7.63 -13.38
CA LEU A 407 5.08 -8.61 -14.28
C LEU A 407 6.13 -7.97 -15.22
N GLY A 408 6.08 -6.65 -15.40
CA GLY A 408 7.09 -5.91 -16.18
C GLY A 408 7.20 -6.42 -17.62
N THR A 409 8.41 -6.76 -18.05
CA THR A 409 8.70 -7.20 -19.43
C THR A 409 7.91 -8.43 -19.87
N LEU A 410 7.51 -9.31 -18.94
CA LEU A 410 6.71 -10.50 -19.24
C LEU A 410 5.30 -10.14 -19.76
N ALA A 411 4.79 -8.95 -19.44
CA ALA A 411 3.48 -8.48 -19.85
C ALA A 411 3.44 -7.89 -21.28
N ALA A 412 4.49 -8.05 -22.10
CA ALA A 412 4.58 -7.45 -23.43
C ALA A 412 3.39 -7.79 -24.36
N LEU A 413 2.81 -8.98 -24.24
CA LEU A 413 1.62 -9.37 -25.03
C LEU A 413 0.36 -8.57 -24.67
N ALA A 414 0.33 -7.92 -23.50
CA ALA A 414 -0.79 -7.10 -23.05
C ALA A 414 -0.77 -5.67 -23.63
N ILE A 415 0.29 -5.25 -24.32
CA ILE A 415 0.48 -3.87 -24.81
C ILE A 415 -0.76 -3.34 -25.56
N PRO A 416 -1.33 -4.03 -26.57
CA PRO A 416 -2.47 -3.49 -27.31
C PRO A 416 -3.70 -3.21 -26.43
N THR A 417 -3.98 -4.10 -25.46
CA THR A 417 -5.11 -3.94 -24.55
C THR A 417 -4.83 -2.84 -23.52
N LEU A 418 -3.60 -2.75 -23.01
CA LEU A 418 -3.17 -1.67 -22.12
C LEU A 418 -3.28 -0.29 -22.80
N VAL A 419 -2.96 -0.19 -24.09
CA VAL A 419 -3.17 1.03 -24.88
C VAL A 419 -4.63 1.43 -24.93
N ALA A 420 -5.56 0.48 -25.09
CA ALA A 420 -6.99 0.78 -25.01
C ALA A 420 -7.40 1.27 -23.61
N GLN A 421 -6.77 0.75 -22.55
CA GLN A 421 -7.05 1.17 -21.16
C GLN A 421 -6.50 2.56 -20.81
N LEU A 422 -5.66 3.18 -21.66
CA LEU A 422 -5.28 4.59 -21.51
C LEU A 422 -6.49 5.54 -21.69
N GLU A 423 -7.59 5.05 -22.27
CA GLU A 423 -8.85 5.77 -22.46
C GLU A 423 -9.97 5.26 -21.53
N ASP A 424 -9.67 4.44 -20.52
CA ASP A 424 -10.68 3.93 -19.58
C ASP A 424 -11.41 5.08 -18.85
N GLU A 425 -12.69 4.90 -18.56
CA GLU A 425 -13.51 5.89 -17.84
C GLU A 425 -12.93 6.20 -16.44
N ASN A 426 -12.37 5.19 -15.77
CA ASN A 426 -11.77 5.31 -14.46
C ASN A 426 -10.32 5.78 -14.59
N ARG A 427 -10.02 6.90 -13.92
CA ARG A 427 -8.71 7.55 -13.99
C ARG A 427 -7.55 6.73 -13.44
N TYR A 428 -7.81 5.78 -12.54
CA TYR A 428 -6.79 4.93 -11.95
C TYR A 428 -6.48 3.71 -12.81
N VAL A 429 -7.48 3.18 -13.52
CA VAL A 429 -7.24 2.22 -14.60
C VAL A 429 -6.31 2.83 -15.66
N ARG A 430 -6.58 4.08 -16.09
CA ARG A 430 -5.67 4.80 -17.01
C ARG A 430 -4.26 4.93 -16.46
N PHE A 431 -4.12 5.32 -15.20
CA PHE A 431 -2.81 5.45 -14.54
C PHE A 431 -2.06 4.12 -14.50
N HIS A 432 -2.67 3.04 -14.02
CA HIS A 432 -2.01 1.75 -13.93
C HIS A 432 -1.74 1.13 -15.30
N ALA A 433 -2.56 1.43 -16.32
CA ALA A 433 -2.28 1.05 -17.70
C ALA A 433 -1.01 1.73 -18.22
N ALA A 434 -0.88 3.05 -17.99
CA ALA A 434 0.34 3.79 -18.32
C ALA A 434 1.55 3.28 -17.53
N LEU A 435 1.37 2.96 -16.25
CA LEU A 435 2.42 2.38 -15.41
C LEU A 435 2.86 1.00 -15.91
N ALA A 436 1.92 0.14 -16.33
CA ALA A 436 2.24 -1.15 -16.92
C ALA A 436 3.05 -1.02 -18.21
N LEU A 437 2.64 -0.13 -19.11
CA LEU A 437 3.41 0.17 -20.33
C LEU A 437 4.82 0.68 -20.01
N LYS A 438 4.97 1.50 -18.96
CA LYS A 438 6.28 1.96 -18.49
C LYS A 438 7.14 0.78 -17.99
N GLU A 439 6.58 -0.12 -17.20
CA GLU A 439 7.33 -1.26 -16.62
C GLU A 439 7.62 -2.40 -17.61
N ILE A 440 6.85 -2.51 -18.70
CA ILE A 440 7.13 -3.46 -19.81
C ILE A 440 8.46 -3.13 -20.51
N LYS A 441 8.89 -1.86 -20.51
CA LYS A 441 10.23 -1.42 -20.97
C LYS A 441 10.60 -1.80 -22.41
N THR A 442 9.63 -2.13 -23.27
CA THR A 442 9.86 -2.35 -24.70
C THR A 442 9.73 -1.05 -25.51
N PRO A 443 10.39 -0.93 -26.69
CA PRO A 443 10.18 0.22 -27.57
C PRO A 443 8.73 0.40 -27.99
N GLU A 444 7.98 -0.69 -28.17
CA GLU A 444 6.56 -0.64 -28.51
C GLU A 444 5.74 0.02 -27.40
N ALA A 445 5.93 -0.41 -26.14
CA ALA A 445 5.22 0.17 -25.00
C ALA A 445 5.60 1.64 -24.76
N GLN A 446 6.89 1.99 -24.90
CA GLN A 446 7.34 3.39 -24.82
C GLN A 446 6.74 4.27 -25.92
N ASN A 447 6.75 3.80 -27.17
CA ASN A 447 6.14 4.52 -28.28
C ASN A 447 4.63 4.70 -28.07
N ALA A 448 3.95 3.69 -27.51
CA ALA A 448 2.53 3.79 -27.19
C ALA A 448 2.24 4.90 -26.17
N LEU A 449 3.06 5.01 -25.11
CA LEU A 449 2.96 6.11 -24.13
C LEU A 449 3.18 7.48 -24.79
N PHE A 450 4.22 7.62 -25.62
CA PHE A 450 4.47 8.89 -26.34
C PHE A 450 3.35 9.24 -27.31
N ASN A 451 2.81 8.26 -28.03
CA ASN A 451 1.69 8.47 -28.94
C ASN A 451 0.44 8.95 -28.19
N HIS A 452 0.11 8.34 -27.05
CA HIS A 452 -1.00 8.81 -26.21
C HIS A 452 -0.74 10.22 -25.65
N LEU A 453 0.48 10.51 -25.16
CA LEU A 453 0.85 11.84 -24.69
C LEU A 453 0.71 12.89 -25.79
N PHE A 454 1.22 12.63 -27.00
CA PHE A 454 1.13 13.58 -28.11
C PHE A 454 -0.29 13.74 -28.66
N ALA A 455 -1.14 12.71 -28.56
CA ALA A 455 -2.55 12.79 -28.93
C ALA A 455 -3.45 13.42 -27.84
N SER A 456 -2.96 13.53 -26.60
CA SER A 456 -3.71 14.10 -25.49
C SER A 456 -4.05 15.58 -25.72
N ARG A 457 -5.10 16.10 -25.08
CA ARG A 457 -5.50 17.50 -25.21
C ARG A 457 -4.49 18.42 -24.49
N TRP A 458 -3.64 19.10 -25.26
CA TRP A 458 -2.63 20.04 -24.73
C TRP A 458 -3.21 21.39 -24.29
N CYS A 459 -4.30 21.85 -24.92
CA CYS A 459 -4.93 23.11 -24.55
C CYS A 459 -6.28 22.88 -23.87
N ALA A 460 -6.24 22.60 -22.56
CA ALA A 460 -7.43 22.49 -21.74
C ALA A 460 -8.16 23.84 -21.57
N LEU A 461 -7.41 24.95 -21.70
CA LEU A 461 -7.90 26.32 -21.58
C LEU A 461 -8.55 26.86 -22.84
N THR A 462 -8.34 26.24 -24.02
CA THR A 462 -9.08 26.65 -25.22
C THR A 462 -10.56 26.29 -25.04
N THR A 463 -11.36 27.31 -24.79
CA THR A 463 -12.83 27.24 -24.76
C THR A 463 -13.38 28.26 -25.76
N ASN A 464 -14.71 28.26 -25.96
CA ASN A 464 -15.33 29.31 -26.79
C ASN A 464 -15.10 30.72 -26.20
N ASP A 465 -14.91 30.83 -24.88
CA ASP A 465 -14.73 32.09 -24.17
C ASP A 465 -13.24 32.48 -24.03
N THR A 466 -12.35 31.52 -24.21
CA THR A 466 -10.89 31.68 -24.14
C THR A 466 -10.25 30.96 -25.34
N PRO A 467 -10.31 31.54 -26.55
CA PRO A 467 -9.85 30.87 -27.76
C PRO A 467 -8.31 30.70 -27.83
N TYR A 468 -7.55 31.33 -26.93
CA TYR A 468 -6.09 31.31 -26.89
C TYR A 468 -5.57 31.16 -25.47
#